data_AF-A0A2G9RQ11-F1
#
_entry.id   AF-A0A2G9RQ11-F1
#
_cell.length_a   1.000
_cell.length_b   1.000
_cell.length_c   1.000
_cell.angle_alpha   90.00
_cell.angle_beta   90.00
_cell.angle_gamma   90.00
#
_symmetry.space_group_name_H-M   'P 1'
#
loop_
_entity.id
_entity.type
_entity.pdbx_description
1 polymer ?
#
loop_
_entity_poly.entity_id
_entity_poly.type
_entity_poly.pdbx_seq_one_letter_code
_entity_poly.pdbx_strand_id
1 'polypeptide(L)'
;YTLNILEDIGGGQKVNDDTIINWVNETLREAGKSSSISSFKDPKISTSLPVLDLIDAIQPGSINYDILKTTDLNDDEKLNNAKYTVSMARKIGARLYALPEDLVEVKPKMVMTVFACLMGRGLRV
;
A
#
# COMPACT_ATOMS: atom_id res chain seq x y z
N TYR A 1 -11.96 6.27 -16.16
CA TYR A 1 -10.60 5.71 -16.20
C TYR A 1 -10.16 5.08 -14.89
N THR A 2 -10.43 5.66 -13.71
CA THR A 2 -10.19 5.01 -12.40
C THR A 2 -11.22 3.93 -12.01
N LEU A 3 -12.41 3.92 -12.63
CA LEU A 3 -13.50 2.99 -12.30
C LEU A 3 -13.22 1.54 -12.74
N ASN A 4 -12.55 1.33 -13.88
CA ASN A 4 -12.40 -0.02 -14.46
C ASN A 4 -11.42 -0.92 -13.68
N ILE A 5 -10.48 -0.35 -12.92
CA ILE A 5 -9.52 -1.14 -12.11
C ILE A 5 -10.24 -1.74 -10.89
N LEU A 6 -11.28 -1.08 -10.40
CA LEU A 6 -12.07 -1.55 -9.25
C LEU A 6 -13.08 -2.63 -9.64
N GLU A 7 -13.64 -2.58 -10.86
CA GLU A 7 -14.60 -3.58 -11.34
C GLU A 7 -13.98 -4.98 -11.50
N ASP A 8 -12.70 -5.07 -11.90
CA ASP A 8 -12.04 -6.35 -12.17
C ASP A 8 -11.55 -7.08 -10.89
N ILE A 9 -11.45 -6.37 -9.77
CA ILE A 9 -10.98 -6.91 -8.49
C ILE A 9 -12.14 -7.46 -7.64
N GLY A 10 -13.36 -6.96 -7.86
CA GLY A 10 -14.52 -7.23 -7.00
C GLY A 10 -15.66 -8.04 -7.62
N GLY A 11 -15.47 -8.70 -8.77
CA GLY A 11 -16.55 -9.47 -9.40
C GLY A 11 -17.84 -8.67 -9.65
N GLY A 12 -17.72 -7.36 -9.89
CA GLY A 12 -18.86 -6.45 -10.07
C GLY A 12 -19.40 -5.78 -8.80
N GLN A 13 -18.86 -6.03 -7.60
CA GLN A 13 -19.13 -5.18 -6.43
C GLN A 13 -18.23 -3.95 -6.46
N LYS A 14 -18.83 -2.75 -6.33
CA LYS A 14 -18.11 -1.52 -6.04
C LYS A 14 -17.32 -1.74 -4.75
N VAL A 15 -16.02 -1.95 -4.87
CA VAL A 15 -15.13 -2.00 -3.72
C VAL A 15 -15.17 -0.60 -3.10
N ASN A 16 -15.78 -0.50 -1.92
CA ASN A 16 -15.89 0.77 -1.18
C ASN A 16 -14.57 1.06 -0.46
N ASP A 17 -14.27 2.34 -0.29
CA ASP A 17 -13.10 2.84 0.44
C ASP A 17 -12.94 2.17 1.80
N ASP A 18 -14.04 2.04 2.56
CA ASP A 18 -14.07 1.40 3.88
C ASP A 18 -13.69 -0.09 3.83
N THR A 19 -14.10 -0.80 2.77
CA THR A 19 -13.78 -2.22 2.59
C THR A 19 -12.27 -2.41 2.41
N ILE A 20 -11.63 -1.54 1.64
CA ILE A 20 -10.17 -1.58 1.43
C ILE A 20 -9.46 -1.27 2.75
N ILE A 21 -9.87 -0.21 3.46
CA ILE A 21 -9.24 0.19 4.72
C ILE A 21 -9.35 -0.93 5.76
N ASN A 22 -10.53 -1.54 5.89
CA ASN A 22 -10.74 -2.67 6.80
C ASN A 22 -9.85 -3.85 6.42
N TRP A 23 -9.83 -4.24 5.14
CA TRP A 23 -8.99 -5.34 4.67
C TRP A 23 -7.50 -5.09 4.92
N VAL A 24 -7.01 -3.87 4.68
CA VAL A 24 -5.62 -3.48 4.94
C VAL A 24 -5.31 -3.64 6.43
N ASN A 25 -6.14 -3.09 7.31
CA ASN A 25 -5.93 -3.16 8.76
C ASN A 25 -6.03 -4.59 9.31
N GLU A 26 -6.94 -5.41 8.78
CA GLU A 26 -7.06 -6.82 9.12
C GLU A 26 -5.82 -7.61 8.69
N THR A 27 -5.38 -7.45 7.44
CA THR A 27 -4.20 -8.12 6.88
C THR A 27 -2.93 -7.76 7.67
N LEU A 28 -2.77 -6.47 8.02
CA LEU A 28 -1.65 -6.01 8.86
C LEU A 28 -1.70 -6.62 10.26
N ARG A 29 -2.89 -6.67 10.87
CA ARG A 29 -3.10 -7.27 12.20
C ARG A 29 -2.81 -8.77 12.20
N GLU A 30 -3.25 -9.49 11.17
CA GLU A 30 -2.99 -10.94 11.01
C GLU A 30 -1.51 -11.23 10.83
N ALA A 31 -0.78 -10.37 10.12
CA ALA A 31 0.66 -10.45 9.98
C ALA A 31 1.43 -9.96 11.22
N GLY A 32 0.74 -9.57 12.30
CA GLY A 32 1.37 -9.07 13.53
C GLY A 32 2.06 -7.72 13.39
N LYS A 33 1.71 -6.94 12.37
CA LYS A 33 2.26 -5.59 12.12
C LYS A 33 1.54 -4.57 13.01
N SER A 34 2.29 -3.59 13.52
CA SER A 34 1.76 -2.49 14.33
C SER A 34 1.25 -1.31 13.50
N SER A 35 1.49 -1.32 12.19
CA SER A 35 1.04 -0.28 11.27
C SER A 35 -0.44 -0.45 10.96
N SER A 36 -1.13 0.67 10.83
CA SER A 36 -2.54 0.74 10.45
C SER A 36 -2.83 2.09 9.78
N ILE A 37 -3.88 2.13 8.97
CA ILE A 37 -4.35 3.35 8.32
C ILE A 37 -5.78 3.66 8.76
N SER A 38 -6.06 4.93 9.02
CA SER A 38 -7.43 5.38 9.32
C SER A 38 -8.16 5.84 8.05
N SER A 39 -7.42 6.27 7.02
CA SER A 39 -7.96 6.73 5.75
C SER A 39 -6.88 6.77 4.66
N PHE A 40 -7.26 6.94 3.39
CA PHE A 40 -6.30 7.19 2.30
C PHE A 40 -5.59 8.56 2.36
N LYS A 41 -5.94 9.39 3.34
CA LYS A 41 -5.30 10.68 3.64
C LYS A 41 -4.40 10.61 4.87
N ASP A 42 -4.18 9.41 5.43
CA ASP A 42 -3.42 9.25 6.65
C ASP A 42 -1.96 9.71 6.43
N PRO A 43 -1.44 10.65 7.23
CA PRO A 43 -0.08 11.15 7.08
C PRO A 43 0.98 10.05 7.25
N LYS A 44 0.67 8.94 7.94
CA LYS A 44 1.57 7.79 8.03
C LYS A 44 1.86 7.15 6.67
N ILE A 45 1.00 7.35 5.67
CA ILE A 45 1.23 6.84 4.32
C ILE A 45 2.42 7.55 3.65
N SER A 46 2.70 8.81 4.04
CA SER A 46 3.86 9.56 3.52
C SER A 46 5.21 8.91 3.83
N THR A 47 5.29 8.11 4.91
CA THR A 47 6.51 7.36 5.27
C THR A 47 6.62 6.04 4.51
N SER A 48 5.57 5.67 3.76
CA SER A 48 5.39 4.39 3.05
C SER A 48 5.38 3.14 3.94
N LEU A 49 5.51 3.28 5.26
CA LEU A 49 5.58 2.15 6.20
C LEU A 49 4.33 1.26 6.17
N PRO A 50 3.09 1.81 6.21
CA PRO A 50 1.89 0.96 6.16
C PRO A 50 1.78 0.17 4.86
N VAL A 51 2.26 0.73 3.75
CA VAL A 51 2.24 0.07 2.43
C VAL A 51 3.31 -1.02 2.36
N LEU A 52 4.51 -0.77 2.93
CA LEU A 52 5.58 -1.77 3.03
C LEU A 52 5.16 -2.95 3.91
N ASP A 53 4.62 -2.67 5.09
CA ASP A 53 4.12 -3.70 5.99
C ASP A 53 3.02 -4.54 5.35
N LEU A 54 2.18 -3.92 4.51
CA LEU A 54 1.15 -4.64 3.78
C LEU A 54 1.74 -5.54 2.69
N ILE A 55 2.76 -5.08 1.96
CA ILE A 55 3.47 -5.92 0.97
C ILE A 55 4.12 -7.13 1.66
N ASP A 56 4.75 -6.92 2.81
CA ASP A 56 5.34 -8.00 3.59
C ASP A 56 4.28 -8.93 4.18
N ALA A 57 3.11 -8.41 4.59
CA ALA A 57 1.99 -9.23 5.04
C ALA A 57 1.44 -10.14 3.93
N ILE A 58 1.34 -9.63 2.69
CA ILE A 58 0.88 -10.40 1.53
C ILE A 58 1.92 -11.43 1.09
N GLN A 59 3.20 -11.06 1.09
CA GLN A 59 4.29 -11.95 0.71
C GLN A 59 5.46 -11.80 1.69
N PRO A 60 5.45 -12.56 2.80
CA PRO A 60 6.47 -12.48 3.84
C PRO A 60 7.89 -12.65 3.30
N GLY A 61 8.80 -11.78 3.72
CA GLY A 61 10.20 -11.79 3.28
C GLY A 61 10.45 -11.05 1.96
N SER A 62 9.45 -10.34 1.44
CA SER A 62 9.62 -9.48 0.26
C SER A 62 10.28 -8.15 0.57
N ILE A 63 10.15 -7.69 1.82
CA ILE A 63 10.65 -6.40 2.28
C ILE A 63 11.91 -6.63 3.13
N ASN A 64 12.98 -5.91 2.78
CA ASN A 64 14.16 -5.83 3.62
C ASN A 64 14.08 -4.57 4.49
N TYR A 65 13.78 -4.75 5.78
CA TYR A 65 13.66 -3.64 6.72
C TYR A 65 15.01 -3.06 7.16
N ASP A 66 16.12 -3.78 7.00
CA ASP A 66 17.46 -3.29 7.37
C ASP A 66 17.91 -2.10 6.53
N ILE A 67 17.41 -2.00 5.29
CA ILE A 67 17.73 -0.89 4.38
C ILE A 67 16.73 0.27 4.47
N LEU A 68 15.66 0.10 5.24
CA LEU A 68 14.60 1.10 5.38
C LEU A 68 14.82 1.93 6.64
N LYS A 69 14.73 3.25 6.49
CA LYS A 69 14.61 4.13 7.64
C LYS A 69 13.15 4.20 8.08
N THR A 70 12.93 4.10 9.38
CA THR A 70 11.58 4.11 9.98
C THR A 70 11.39 5.25 10.98
N THR A 71 12.48 5.90 11.41
CA THR A 71 12.50 7.01 12.38
C THR A 71 13.15 8.25 11.77
N ASP A 72 12.68 9.44 12.17
CA ASP A 72 13.22 10.75 11.76
C ASP A 72 13.37 10.96 10.25
N LEU A 73 12.37 10.50 9.49
CA LEU A 73 12.36 10.54 8.03
C LEU A 73 12.33 11.96 7.49
N ASN A 74 13.40 12.36 6.82
CA ASN A 74 13.40 13.54 5.95
C ASN A 74 12.69 13.26 4.62
N ASP A 75 12.46 14.29 3.81
CA ASP A 75 11.68 14.14 2.57
C ASP A 75 12.39 13.26 1.52
N ASP A 76 13.73 13.28 1.47
CA ASP A 76 14.51 12.38 0.62
C ASP A 76 14.37 10.91 1.06
N GLU A 77 14.33 10.65 2.37
CA GLU A 77 14.15 9.31 2.93
C GLU A 77 12.73 8.79 2.73
N LYS A 78 11.71 9.63 2.89
CA LYS A 78 10.33 9.28 2.52
C LYS A 78 10.24 8.90 1.05
N LEU A 79 10.89 9.68 0.18
CA LEU A 79 10.93 9.40 -1.26
C LEU A 79 11.68 8.10 -1.57
N ASN A 80 12.79 7.81 -0.88
CA ASN A 80 13.52 6.55 -1.03
C ASN A 80 12.68 5.36 -0.57
N ASN A 81 11.99 5.47 0.56
CA ASN A 81 11.05 4.45 1.04
C ASN A 81 9.92 4.24 0.02
N ALA A 82 9.35 5.31 -0.54
CA ALA A 82 8.30 5.22 -1.55
C ALA A 82 8.79 4.55 -2.84
N LYS A 83 9.99 4.89 -3.32
CA LYS A 83 10.63 4.25 -4.49
C LYS A 83 10.82 2.76 -4.27
N TYR A 84 11.29 2.39 -3.07
CA TYR A 84 11.45 0.99 -2.69
C TYR A 84 10.10 0.26 -2.62
N THR A 85 9.10 0.89 -2.00
CA THR A 85 7.72 0.37 -1.90
C THR A 85 7.12 0.06 -3.27
N VAL A 86 7.19 1.01 -4.20
CA VAL A 86 6.66 0.83 -5.57
C VAL A 86 7.39 -0.32 -6.27
N SER A 87 8.71 -0.44 -6.08
CA SER A 87 9.51 -1.52 -6.65
C SER A 87 9.11 -2.88 -6.09
N MET A 88 8.90 -2.99 -4.77
CA MET A 88 8.52 -4.24 -4.11
C MET A 88 7.09 -4.65 -4.42
N ALA A 89 6.15 -3.70 -4.46
CA ALA A 89 4.79 -3.98 -4.88
C ALA A 89 4.73 -4.54 -6.33
N ARG A 90 5.50 -3.96 -7.25
CA ARG A 90 5.62 -4.51 -8.61
C ARG A 90 6.29 -5.88 -8.64
N LYS A 91 7.31 -6.10 -7.81
CA LYS A 91 8.01 -7.38 -7.67
C LYS A 91 7.07 -8.51 -7.24
N ILE A 92 6.11 -8.23 -6.35
CA ILE A 92 5.08 -9.21 -5.95
C ILE A 92 3.93 -9.34 -6.97
N GLY A 93 3.98 -8.60 -8.08
CA GLY A 93 2.99 -8.66 -9.16
C GLY A 93 1.84 -7.67 -9.07
N ALA A 94 1.88 -6.68 -8.15
CA ALA A 94 0.86 -5.63 -8.10
C ALA A 94 1.07 -4.62 -9.23
N ARG A 95 0.01 -4.34 -10.00
CA ARG A 95 0.05 -3.37 -11.10
C ARG A 95 -0.17 -1.95 -10.61
N LEU A 96 0.86 -1.38 -9.99
CA LEU A 96 0.83 0.00 -9.49
C LEU A 96 1.00 1.03 -10.61
N TYR A 97 0.07 1.99 -10.65
CA TYR A 97 0.12 3.19 -11.50
C TYR A 97 0.58 4.44 -10.75
N ALA A 98 0.72 4.38 -9.42
CA ALA A 98 1.18 5.50 -8.61
C ALA A 98 2.69 5.71 -8.73
N LEU A 99 3.09 6.98 -8.70
CA LEU A 99 4.48 7.38 -8.57
C LEU A 99 4.88 7.41 -7.08
N PRO A 100 6.17 7.21 -6.76
CA PRO A 100 6.67 7.38 -5.39
C PRO A 100 6.27 8.73 -4.77
N GLU A 101 6.32 9.80 -5.56
CA GLU A 101 5.94 11.14 -5.14
C GLU A 101 4.46 11.23 -4.73
N ASP A 102 3.58 10.45 -5.38
CA ASP A 102 2.16 10.43 -5.03
C ASP A 102 1.89 9.78 -3.66
N LEU A 103 2.76 8.86 -3.22
CA LEU A 103 2.71 8.27 -1.88
C LEU A 103 3.21 9.26 -0.83
N VAL A 104 4.34 9.93 -1.10
CA VAL A 104 4.92 10.94 -0.19
C VAL A 104 3.97 12.12 0.01
N GLU A 105 3.33 12.59 -1.07
CA GLU A 105 2.32 13.66 -1.03
C GLU A 105 0.94 13.18 -0.54
N VAL A 106 0.77 11.88 -0.27
CA VAL A 106 -0.48 11.25 0.19
C VAL A 106 -1.66 11.62 -0.70
N LYS A 107 -1.51 11.46 -2.03
CA LYS A 107 -2.59 11.74 -2.99
C LYS A 107 -3.69 10.69 -2.86
N PRO A 108 -4.89 11.02 -2.36
CA PRO A 108 -5.86 10.01 -1.93
C PRO A 108 -6.30 9.08 -3.05
N LYS A 109 -6.48 9.62 -4.27
CA LYS A 109 -6.86 8.83 -5.45
C LYS A 109 -5.77 7.82 -5.84
N MET A 110 -4.50 8.21 -5.78
CA MET A 110 -3.38 7.35 -6.14
C MET A 110 -3.15 6.30 -5.05
N VAL A 111 -3.12 6.74 -3.79
CA VAL A 111 -2.99 5.87 -2.61
C VAL A 111 -4.08 4.80 -2.57
N MET A 112 -5.34 5.18 -2.81
CA MET A 112 -6.45 4.23 -2.90
C MET A 112 -6.20 3.15 -3.96
N THR A 113 -5.75 3.55 -5.16
CA THR A 113 -5.45 2.57 -6.22
C THR A 113 -4.29 1.64 -5.86
N VAL A 114 -3.30 2.11 -5.09
CA VAL A 114 -2.20 1.27 -4.61
C VAL A 114 -2.73 0.18 -3.68
N PHE A 115 -3.52 0.56 -2.67
CA PHE A 115 -4.12 -0.40 -1.74
C PHE A 115 -5.08 -1.36 -2.45
N ALA A 116 -5.89 -0.88 -3.38
CA ALA A 116 -6.78 -1.73 -4.18
C ALA A 116 -5.98 -2.76 -5.01
N CYS A 117 -4.88 -2.34 -5.65
CA CYS A 117 -4.03 -3.25 -6.41
C CYS A 117 -3.35 -4.31 -5.53
N LEU A 118 -2.93 -3.92 -4.32
CA LEU A 118 -2.37 -4.85 -3.34
C LEU A 118 -3.43 -5.82 -2.81
N MET A 119 -4.64 -5.34 -2.54
CA MET A 119 -5.80 -6.16 -2.16
C MET A 119 -6.14 -7.18 -3.25
N GLY A 120 -6.21 -6.77 -4.51
CA GLY A 120 -6.43 -7.69 -5.62
C GLY A 120 -5.32 -8.75 -5.76
N ARG A 121 -4.10 -8.46 -5.32
CA ARG A 121 -3.01 -9.45 -5.27
C ARG A 121 -3.10 -10.36 -4.04
N GLY A 122 -3.49 -9.82 -2.89
CA GLY A 122 -3.60 -10.53 -1.61
C GLY A 122 -4.86 -11.40 -1.47
N LEU A 123 -5.93 -11.12 -2.22
CA LEU A 123 -7.15 -11.95 -2.25
C LEU A 123 -7.10 -13.08 -3.29
N ARG A 124 -6.08 -13.12 -4.15
CA ARG A 124 -5.90 -14.16 -5.18
C ARG A 124 -5.15 -15.40 -4.68
N VAL A 125 -5.15 -15.65 -3.36
CA VAL A 125 -4.57 -16.85 -2.73
C VAL A 125 -5.64 -17.89 -2.45
#